data_AF-A0AAD3RB92-F1
#
_entry.id   AF-A0AAD3RB92-F1
#
_cell.length_a   1.000
_cell.length_b   1.000
_cell.length_c   1.000
_cell.angle_alpha   90.00
_cell.angle_beta   90.00
_cell.angle_gamma   90.00
#
_symmetry.space_group_name_H-M   'P 1'
#
loop_
_entity.id
_entity.type
_entity.pdbx_description
1 polymer ?
#
loop_
_entity_poly.entity_id
_entity_poly.type
_entity_poly.pdbx_seq_one_letter_code
_entity_poly.pdbx_strand_id
1 'polypeptide(L)'
;MDVIKIIPEIYSHIMTIHDLIEMIEDNDTQCFQIQKTLNTLRRLLLSIKENMSDESSDEVNDALDNFMRVWSSAKFLVERFNEANMLVKIFRSRGYKSEFDRLNKSLMQAYMILSAALHAHQERAQRELEREQAELRRRLRKLESKSDCAIL
;
A
#
# COMPACT_ATOMS: atom_id res chain seq x y z
N MET A 1 7.76 -10.90 7.81
CA MET A 1 6.53 -10.37 8.43
C MET A 1 5.36 -10.95 7.64
N ASP A 2 4.33 -11.49 8.29
CA ASP A 2 3.21 -12.12 7.57
C ASP A 2 2.26 -11.03 7.04
N VAL A 3 2.48 -10.65 5.78
CA VAL A 3 1.77 -9.55 5.10
C VAL A 3 0.26 -9.74 5.16
N ILE A 4 -0.21 -10.98 5.06
CA ILE A 4 -1.63 -11.33 5.06
C ILE A 4 -2.27 -11.06 6.43
N LYS A 5 -1.52 -11.22 7.53
CA LYS A 5 -2.00 -10.94 8.89
C LYS A 5 -2.09 -9.44 9.21
N ILE A 6 -1.28 -8.59 8.57
CA ILE A 6 -1.21 -7.15 8.86
C ILE A 6 -2.20 -6.32 8.04
N ILE A 7 -2.58 -6.78 6.84
CA ILE A 7 -3.54 -6.07 5.99
C ILE A 7 -4.90 -5.84 6.69
N PRO A 8 -5.50 -6.79 7.42
CA PRO A 8 -6.74 -6.56 8.17
C PRO A 8 -6.61 -5.48 9.24
N GLU A 9 -5.48 -5.43 9.95
CA GLU A 9 -5.21 -4.35 10.92
C GLU A 9 -5.15 -3.00 10.19
N ILE A 10 -4.36 -2.89 9.13
CA ILE A 10 -4.27 -1.67 8.33
C ILE A 10 -5.67 -1.23 7.84
N TYR A 11 -6.44 -2.17 7.32
CA TYR A 11 -7.79 -1.91 6.80
C TYR A 11 -8.71 -1.37 7.89
N SER A 12 -8.73 -2.00 9.07
CA SER A 12 -9.52 -1.53 10.21
C SER A 12 -9.14 -0.11 10.60
N HIS A 13 -7.86 0.23 10.55
CA HIS A 13 -7.41 1.57 10.91
C HIS A 13 -7.74 2.62 9.84
N ILE A 14 -7.75 2.25 8.54
CA ILE A 14 -8.27 3.09 7.44
C ILE A 14 -9.72 3.48 7.70
N MET A 15 -10.55 2.51 8.10
CA MET A 15 -11.95 2.77 8.42
C MET A 15 -12.10 3.72 9.61
N THR A 16 -11.32 3.53 10.69
CA THR A 16 -11.37 4.44 11.84
C THR A 16 -11.04 5.89 11.47
N ILE A 17 -10.01 6.13 10.65
CA ILE A 17 -9.65 7.49 10.23
C ILE A 17 -10.71 8.06 9.28
N HIS A 18 -11.26 7.23 8.39
CA HIS A 18 -12.34 7.62 7.50
C HIS A 18 -13.57 8.09 8.29
N ASP A 19 -14.03 7.30 9.25
CA ASP A 19 -15.19 7.61 10.10
C ASP A 19 -14.94 8.89 10.92
N LEU A 20 -13.73 9.05 11.46
CA LEU A 20 -13.36 10.26 12.20
C LEU A 20 -13.36 11.51 11.31
N ILE A 21 -12.88 11.41 10.07
CA ILE A 21 -12.89 12.52 9.11
C ILE A 21 -14.33 12.87 8.69
N GLU A 22 -15.19 11.87 8.43
CA GLU A 22 -16.61 12.10 8.15
C GLU A 22 -17.32 12.82 9.31
N MET A 23 -16.96 12.53 10.56
CA MET A 23 -17.50 13.24 11.73
C MET A 23 -17.06 14.70 11.84
N ILE A 24 -15.95 15.08 11.19
CA ILE A 24 -15.36 16.43 11.21
C ILE A 24 -15.81 17.27 10.00
N GLU A 25 -16.47 16.66 9.01
CA GLU A 25 -16.85 17.32 7.74
C GLU A 25 -17.91 18.43 7.90
N ASP A 26 -17.48 19.59 8.39
CA ASP A 26 -18.00 20.89 7.98
C ASP A 26 -17.35 21.27 6.63
N ASN A 27 -17.64 20.53 5.57
CA ASN A 27 -17.42 20.93 4.16
C ASN A 27 -15.96 21.34 3.79
N ASP A 28 -14.94 20.75 4.43
CA ASP A 28 -13.52 21.09 4.18
C ASP A 28 -12.92 20.23 3.06
N THR A 29 -12.41 20.89 2.01
CA THR A 29 -11.75 20.27 0.85
C THR A 29 -10.51 19.44 1.21
N GLN A 30 -9.93 19.64 2.40
CA GLN A 30 -8.81 18.82 2.89
C GLN A 30 -9.25 17.44 3.37
N CYS A 31 -10.40 17.34 4.05
CA CYS A 31 -10.98 16.06 4.46
C CYS A 31 -11.25 15.16 3.24
N PHE A 32 -11.79 15.76 2.18
CA PHE A 32 -12.02 15.07 0.91
C PHE A 32 -10.73 14.53 0.26
N GLN A 33 -9.64 15.29 0.28
CA GLN A 33 -8.36 14.82 -0.27
C GLN A 33 -7.77 13.67 0.54
N ILE A 34 -7.91 13.70 1.86
CA ILE A 34 -7.47 12.61 2.72
C ILE A 34 -8.33 11.37 2.43
N GLN A 35 -9.66 11.48 2.38
CA GLN A 35 -10.55 10.37 1.96
C GLN A 35 -10.16 9.74 0.62
N LYS A 36 -9.80 10.55 -0.39
CA LYS A 36 -9.36 10.03 -1.69
C LYS A 36 -8.05 9.23 -1.57
N THR A 37 -7.11 9.72 -0.76
CA THR A 37 -5.84 9.04 -0.47
C THR A 37 -6.09 7.74 0.30
N LEU A 38 -6.96 7.74 1.30
CA LEU A 38 -7.39 6.57 2.07
C LEU A 38 -8.01 5.49 1.17
N ASN A 39 -8.89 5.89 0.25
CA ASN A 39 -9.52 4.97 -0.70
C ASN A 39 -8.51 4.35 -1.67
N THR A 40 -7.54 5.14 -2.12
CA THR A 40 -6.48 4.65 -3.01
C THR A 40 -5.61 3.62 -2.28
N LEU A 41 -5.28 3.89 -1.03
CA LEU A 41 -4.54 2.98 -0.16
C LEU A 41 -5.28 1.68 0.10
N ARG A 42 -6.59 1.76 0.36
CA ARG A 42 -7.45 0.59 0.54
C ARG A 42 -7.41 -0.35 -0.66
N ARG A 43 -7.48 0.20 -1.88
CA ARG A 43 -7.41 -0.57 -3.13
C ARG A 43 -6.04 -1.23 -3.31
N LEU A 44 -4.97 -0.53 -2.93
CA LEU A 44 -3.61 -1.09 -2.97
C LEU A 44 -3.48 -2.29 -2.02
N LEU A 45 -3.94 -2.17 -0.77
CA LEU A 45 -3.86 -3.24 0.22
C LEU A 45 -4.69 -4.48 -0.18
N LEU A 46 -5.86 -4.27 -0.77
CA LEU A 46 -6.65 -5.37 -1.34
C LEU A 46 -5.89 -6.08 -2.46
N SER A 47 -5.26 -5.32 -3.36
CA SER A 47 -4.43 -5.89 -4.42
C SER A 47 -3.24 -6.69 -3.88
N ILE A 48 -2.58 -6.20 -2.82
CA ILE A 48 -1.49 -6.94 -2.14
C ILE A 48 -2.04 -8.25 -1.56
N LYS A 49 -3.18 -8.22 -0.88
CA LYS A 49 -3.82 -9.41 -0.30
C LYS A 49 -4.19 -10.46 -1.34
N GLU A 50 -4.65 -10.03 -2.51
CA GLU A 50 -5.11 -10.92 -3.58
C GLU A 50 -3.97 -11.50 -4.41
N ASN A 51 -2.84 -10.79 -4.53
CA ASN A 51 -1.80 -11.11 -5.51
C ASN A 51 -0.42 -11.48 -4.91
N MET A 52 -0.22 -11.35 -3.60
CA MET A 52 1.04 -11.75 -2.95
C MET A 52 0.90 -13.13 -2.30
N SER A 53 1.94 -13.97 -2.45
CA SER A 53 2.12 -15.19 -1.66
C SER A 53 2.67 -14.86 -0.25
N ASP A 54 2.73 -15.86 0.64
CA ASP A 54 3.32 -15.72 1.98
C ASP A 54 4.80 -15.26 1.98
N GLU A 55 5.47 -15.30 0.82
CA GLU A 55 6.87 -14.90 0.63
C GLU A 55 6.97 -13.56 -0.12
N SER A 56 6.84 -12.46 0.63
CA SER A 56 7.16 -11.10 0.16
C SER A 56 8.66 -10.81 0.28
N SER A 57 9.22 -10.07 -0.69
CA SER A 57 10.63 -9.62 -0.61
C SER A 57 10.87 -8.63 0.53
N ASP A 58 12.09 -8.58 1.06
CA ASP A 58 12.49 -7.66 2.14
C ASP A 58 12.13 -6.20 1.85
N GLU A 59 12.33 -5.73 0.60
CA GLU A 59 11.97 -4.37 0.19
C GLU A 59 10.46 -4.07 0.30
N VAL A 60 9.60 -5.07 0.11
CA VAL A 60 8.15 -4.93 0.27
C VAL A 60 7.78 -4.96 1.76
N ASN A 61 8.45 -5.80 2.54
CA ASN A 61 8.27 -5.85 3.99
C ASN A 61 8.67 -4.52 4.64
N ASP A 62 9.82 -3.95 4.28
CA ASP A 62 10.29 -2.65 4.76
C ASP A 62 9.33 -1.51 4.37
N ALA A 63 8.80 -1.56 3.14
CA ALA A 63 7.83 -0.57 2.68
C ALA A 63 6.50 -0.66 3.47
N LEU A 64 6.03 -1.88 3.76
CA LEU A 64 4.85 -2.13 4.61
C LEU A 64 5.09 -1.69 6.05
N ASP A 65 6.27 -1.92 6.60
CA ASP A 65 6.67 -1.51 7.94
C ASP A 65 6.69 0.02 8.10
N ASN A 66 7.29 0.70 7.12
CA ASN A 66 7.30 2.16 7.07
C ASN A 66 5.87 2.70 6.93
N PHE A 67 5.07 2.07 6.06
CA PHE A 67 3.67 2.40 5.91
C PHE A 67 2.91 2.28 7.25
N MET A 68 3.09 1.17 7.99
CA MET A 68 2.50 0.97 9.31
C MET A 68 2.89 2.06 10.32
N ARG A 69 4.15 2.50 10.35
CA ARG A 69 4.59 3.56 11.28
C ARG A 69 3.98 4.91 10.97
N VAL A 70 3.98 5.31 9.69
CA VAL A 70 3.31 6.54 9.24
C VAL A 70 1.82 6.47 9.58
N TRP A 71 1.24 5.28 9.44
CA TRP A 71 -0.16 5.02 9.70
C TRP A 71 -0.55 5.10 11.19
N SER A 72 0.22 4.48 12.09
CA SER A 72 -0.01 4.60 13.53
C SER A 72 0.10 6.06 14.00
N SER A 73 1.03 6.83 13.40
CA SER A 73 1.18 8.25 13.66
C SER A 73 -0.03 9.06 13.19
N ALA A 74 -0.62 8.68 12.04
CA ALA A 74 -1.86 9.27 11.53
C ALA A 74 -3.04 9.05 12.47
N LYS A 75 -3.24 7.80 12.90
CA LYS A 75 -4.31 7.44 13.83
C LYS A 75 -4.21 8.25 15.13
N PHE A 76 -3.01 8.29 15.73
CA PHE A 76 -2.79 9.06 16.96
C PHE A 76 -3.13 10.54 16.79
N LEU A 77 -2.78 11.15 15.65
CA LEU A 77 -3.06 12.56 15.38
C LEU A 77 -4.56 12.83 15.21
N VAL A 78 -5.28 11.92 14.54
CA VAL A 78 -6.73 12.03 14.32
C VAL A 78 -7.51 11.72 15.61
N GLU A 79 -7.09 10.75 16.42
CA GLU A 79 -7.66 10.46 17.74
C GLU A 79 -7.48 11.64 18.69
N ARG A 80 -6.27 12.21 18.77
CA ARG A 80 -6.02 13.44 19.51
C ARG A 80 -6.86 14.59 19.01
N PHE A 81 -7.05 14.70 17.69
CA PHE A 81 -7.91 15.72 17.13
C PHE A 81 -9.37 15.50 17.52
N ASN A 82 -9.88 14.27 17.56
CA ASN A 82 -11.25 13.96 18.00
C ASN A 82 -11.46 14.23 19.49
N GLU A 83 -10.50 13.85 20.34
CA GLU A 83 -10.49 14.19 21.77
C GLU A 83 -10.44 15.71 21.98
N ALA A 84 -9.58 16.40 21.22
CA ALA A 84 -9.54 17.85 21.19
C ALA A 84 -10.84 18.42 20.61
N ASN A 85 -11.51 17.77 19.65
CA ASN A 85 -12.72 18.27 19.01
C ASN A 85 -13.95 18.18 19.92
N MET A 86 -14.01 17.15 20.78
CA MET A 86 -14.91 17.12 21.93
C MET A 86 -14.71 18.33 22.85
N LEU A 87 -13.49 18.89 22.91
CA LEU A 87 -13.15 20.15 23.57
C LEU A 87 -13.32 21.41 22.65
N VAL A 88 -13.40 21.26 21.32
CA VAL A 88 -13.43 22.34 20.29
C VAL A 88 -14.85 22.85 19.96
N LYS A 89 -15.89 22.46 20.70
CA LYS A 89 -17.00 23.43 20.87
C LYS A 89 -16.51 24.81 21.35
N ILE A 90 -15.24 24.94 21.79
CA ILE A 90 -14.65 26.17 22.32
C ILE A 90 -13.47 26.77 21.49
N PHE A 91 -12.75 26.08 20.60
CA PHE A 91 -11.50 26.65 20.01
C PHE A 91 -11.27 26.46 18.50
N ARG A 92 -11.65 27.48 17.71
CA ARG A 92 -11.15 27.70 16.34
C ARG A 92 -9.64 27.99 16.38
N SER A 93 -8.79 27.11 15.88
CA SER A 93 -7.38 27.45 15.67
C SER A 93 -6.82 26.93 14.34
N ARG A 94 -6.06 27.80 13.67
CA ARG A 94 -5.36 27.58 12.38
C ARG A 94 -4.24 26.54 12.45
N GLY A 95 -3.91 25.98 13.62
CA GLY A 95 -2.78 25.05 13.81
C GLY A 95 -2.98 23.70 13.14
N TYR A 96 -4.19 23.13 13.26
CA TYR A 96 -4.48 21.77 12.79
C TYR A 96 -4.41 21.61 11.27
N LYS A 97 -4.69 22.67 10.51
CA LYS A 97 -4.60 22.66 9.05
C LYS A 97 -3.22 22.25 8.54
N SER A 98 -2.17 22.69 9.23
CA SER A 98 -0.78 22.36 8.90
C SER A 98 -0.42 20.92 9.26
N GLU A 99 -1.03 20.36 10.30
CA GLU A 99 -0.81 18.98 10.74
C GLU A 99 -1.50 17.99 9.79
N PHE A 100 -2.73 18.27 9.37
CA PHE A 100 -3.43 17.48 8.36
C PHE A 100 -2.74 17.52 6.99
N ASP A 101 -2.18 18.67 6.60
CA ASP A 101 -1.42 18.77 5.34
C ASP A 101 -0.12 17.96 5.39
N ARG A 102 0.59 17.96 6.53
CA ARG A 102 1.75 17.08 6.76
C ARG A 102 1.35 15.61 6.76
N LEU A 103 0.23 15.28 7.41
CA LEU A 103 -0.30 13.92 7.43
C LEU A 103 -0.60 13.41 6.01
N ASN A 104 -1.31 14.20 5.21
CA ASN A 104 -1.64 13.84 3.84
C ASN A 104 -0.37 13.62 2.98
N LYS A 105 0.64 14.48 3.13
CA LYS A 105 1.94 14.32 2.46
C LYS A 105 2.65 13.03 2.87
N SER A 106 2.70 12.73 4.17
CA SER A 106 3.32 11.51 4.68
C SER A 106 2.61 10.24 4.20
N LEU A 107 1.26 10.25 4.20
CA LEU A 107 0.45 9.14 3.68
C LEU A 107 0.69 8.93 2.18
N MET A 108 0.72 10.01 1.40
CA MET A 108 1.00 9.94 -0.04
C MET A 108 2.42 9.43 -0.31
N GLN A 109 3.41 9.87 0.47
CA GLN A 109 4.78 9.37 0.33
C GLN A 109 4.88 7.88 0.65
N ALA A 110 4.25 7.43 1.73
CA ALA A 110 4.22 6.02 2.10
C ALA A 110 3.52 5.17 1.02
N TYR A 111 2.41 5.67 0.45
CA TYR A 111 1.75 5.06 -0.71
C TYR A 111 2.70 4.92 -1.91
N MET A 112 3.40 5.99 -2.28
CA MET A 112 4.32 5.97 -3.43
C MET A 112 5.45 4.96 -3.24
N ILE A 113 6.05 4.92 -2.03
CA ILE A 113 7.12 3.96 -1.70
C ILE A 113 6.61 2.52 -1.81
N LEU A 114 5.45 2.23 -1.20
CA LEU A 114 4.86 0.88 -1.24
C LEU A 114 4.49 0.46 -2.67
N SER A 115 3.88 1.37 -3.44
CA SER A 115 3.54 1.12 -4.85
C SER A 115 4.77 0.83 -5.70
N ALA A 116 5.86 1.60 -5.51
CA ALA A 116 7.11 1.38 -6.23
C ALA A 116 7.75 0.02 -5.87
N ALA A 117 7.77 -0.34 -4.58
CA ALA A 117 8.29 -1.62 -4.13
C ALA A 117 7.51 -2.81 -4.73
N LEU A 118 6.18 -2.71 -4.76
CA LEU A 118 5.32 -3.74 -5.36
C LEU A 118 5.52 -3.88 -6.86
N HIS A 119 5.60 -2.76 -7.58
CA HIS A 119 5.88 -2.80 -9.02
C HIS A 119 7.25 -3.43 -9.30
N ALA A 120 8.28 -3.07 -8.54
CA ALA A 120 9.60 -3.66 -8.70
C ALA A 120 9.59 -5.17 -8.41
N HIS A 121 8.86 -5.62 -7.39
CA HIS A 121 8.70 -7.03 -7.06
C HIS A 121 8.01 -7.79 -8.20
N GLN A 122 6.88 -7.29 -8.71
CA GLN A 122 6.15 -7.88 -9.82
C GLN A 122 6.99 -7.94 -11.10
N GLU A 123 7.72 -6.87 -11.43
CA GLU A 123 8.60 -6.86 -12.60
C GLU A 123 9.76 -7.85 -12.50
N ARG A 124 10.27 -8.12 -11.29
CA ARG A 124 11.31 -9.14 -11.09
C ARG A 124 10.72 -10.54 -11.31
N ALA A 125 9.59 -10.86 -10.68
CA ALA A 125 8.91 -12.13 -10.86
C ALA A 125 8.55 -12.40 -12.33
N GLN A 126 8.04 -11.38 -13.04
CA GLN A 126 7.73 -11.47 -14.47
C GLN A 126 8.97 -11.77 -15.31
N ARG A 127 10.10 -11.08 -15.04
CA ARG A 127 11.36 -11.32 -15.75
C ARG A 127 11.94 -12.70 -15.49
N GLU A 128 11.78 -13.24 -14.29
CA GLU A 128 12.20 -14.61 -13.95
C GLU A 128 11.38 -15.64 -14.72
N LEU A 129 10.06 -15.49 -14.74
CA LEU A 129 9.16 -16.36 -15.51
C LEU A 129 9.48 -16.33 -17.01
N GLU A 130 9.74 -15.17 -17.58
CA GLU A 130 10.12 -15.03 -18.99
C GLU A 130 11.45 -15.72 -19.31
N ARG A 131 12.42 -15.67 -18.39
CA ARG A 131 13.71 -16.38 -18.53
C ARG A 131 13.51 -17.88 -18.52
N GLU A 132 12.70 -18.40 -17.58
CA GLU A 132 12.41 -19.83 -17.50
C GLU A 132 11.71 -20.33 -18.76
N GLN A 133 10.70 -19.60 -19.26
CA GLN A 133 10.02 -19.93 -20.51
C GLN A 133 10.97 -19.90 -21.71
N ALA A 134 11.86 -18.91 -21.78
CA ALA A 134 12.86 -18.83 -22.84
C ALA A 134 13.84 -20.03 -22.80
N GLU A 135 14.23 -20.47 -21.60
CA GLU A 135 15.09 -21.63 -21.43
C GLU A 135 14.40 -22.95 -21.82
N LEU A 136 13.15 -23.16 -21.36
CA LEU A 136 12.32 -24.30 -21.76
C LEU A 136 12.15 -24.38 -23.28
N ARG A 137 11.84 -23.26 -23.94
CA ARG A 137 11.75 -23.17 -25.41
C ARG A 137 13.07 -23.47 -26.12
N ARG A 138 14.22 -23.13 -25.53
CA ARG A 138 15.53 -23.50 -26.09
C ARG A 138 15.80 -24.99 -25.94
N ARG A 139 15.43 -25.60 -24.80
CA ARG A 139 15.60 -27.05 -24.56
C ARG A 139 14.72 -27.87 -25.50
N LEU A 140 13.45 -27.49 -25.67
CA LEU A 140 12.53 -28.13 -26.62
C LEU A 140 13.08 -28.13 -28.04
N ARG A 141 13.52 -26.97 -28.56
CA ARG A 141 14.14 -26.88 -29.89
C ARG A 141 15.37 -27.77 -30.07
N LYS A 142 16.19 -27.92 -29.01
CA LYS A 142 17.35 -28.83 -29.05
C LYS A 142 16.93 -30.30 -29.10
N LEU A 143 15.82 -30.67 -28.44
CA LEU A 143 15.29 -32.04 -28.48
C LEU A 143 14.66 -32.35 -29.84
N GLU A 144 13.86 -31.42 -30.38
CA GLU A 144 13.26 -31.52 -31.71
C GLU A 144 14.35 -31.69 -32.79
N SER A 145 15.36 -30.81 -32.81
CA SER A 145 16.47 -30.91 -33.76
C SER A 145 17.27 -32.21 -33.64
N LYS A 146 17.43 -32.77 -32.44
CA LYS A 146 18.10 -34.07 -32.24
C LYS A 146 17.26 -35.24 -32.72
N SER A 147 15.93 -35.16 -32.54
CA SER A 147 14.99 -36.16 -33.04
C SER A 147 14.99 -36.20 -34.56
N ASP A 148 14.98 -35.05 -35.21
CA ASP A 148 14.99 -34.94 -36.68
C ASP A 148 16.30 -35.49 -37.29
N CYS A 149 17.44 -35.28 -36.62
CA CYS A 149 18.72 -35.86 -37.03
C CYS A 149 18.85 -37.37 -36.80
N ALA A 150 18.00 -37.98 -35.97
CA ALA A 150 18.08 -39.41 -35.65
C ALA A 150 17.22 -40.30 -36.59
N ILE A 151 16.39 -39.68 -37.44
CA ILE A 151 15.44 -40.37 -38.34
C ILE A 151 15.93 -40.37 -39.81
N LEU A 152 17.05 -39.69 -40.11
CA LEU A 152 17.76 -39.70 -41.41
C LEU A 152 18.97 -40.63 -41.37
#